data_AF-A0A7S0DPA0-F1
#
_entry.id   AF-A0A7S0DPA0-F1
#
_cell.length_a   1.000
_cell.length_b   1.000
_cell.length_c   1.000
_cell.angle_alpha   90.00
_cell.angle_beta   90.00
_cell.angle_gamma   90.00
#
_symmetry.space_group_name_H-M   'P 1'
#
loop_
_entity.id
_entity.type
_entity.pdbx_description
1 polymer ?
#
loop_
_entity_poly.entity_id
_entity_poly.type
_entity_poly.pdbx_seq_one_letter_code
_entity_poly.pdbx_strand_id
1 'polypeptide(L)'
;LIVCSAVLMSTVAPETNMLTGGQNSPRKSEVRSGVHNAKGWMRWGWKRSPVTSEKVYRRFHLEGTQFTILGVEFDGVNVLKTIICPLIGAMLSTLLAFAPLPAIKKAKALKELTTNPAPYPAMFANAANWVVYAFVIKDPFVFIGNLPGMVMGLYYTISAFDVSKNKSHRRIVRKMIYGYALLFPVMTAVLCIIIQNDYITQLVVANFSMICLILFYGAPLVEASNVIREKCSKALDARLAACCIANALMWLIYGIALFDLALIIPNALGIVLAGFQIVLLLIYPGQCEEGGDMKHEMLEEAQKVADAVEQQLPARPE
;
A
#
# COMPACT_ATOMS: atom_id res chain seq x y z
N LEU A 1 -3.50 6.22 -14.50
CA LEU A 1 -3.62 4.80 -14.86
C LEU A 1 -3.20 4.51 -16.32
N ILE A 2 -3.59 5.31 -17.32
CA ILE A 2 -3.15 5.14 -18.73
C ILE A 2 -1.72 5.68 -18.98
N VAL A 3 -1.27 6.68 -18.21
CA VAL A 3 0.02 7.35 -18.42
C VAL A 3 1.23 6.48 -18.03
N CYS A 4 1.13 5.63 -16.99
CA CYS A 4 2.25 4.75 -16.60
C CYS A 4 2.44 3.56 -17.56
N SER A 5 1.37 3.03 -18.16
CA SER A 5 1.46 1.93 -19.13
C SER A 5 2.01 2.38 -20.49
N ALA A 6 1.75 3.63 -20.91
CA ALA A 6 2.22 4.18 -22.17
C ALA A 6 3.75 4.44 -22.20
N VAL A 7 4.34 4.77 -21.04
CA VAL A 7 5.80 4.96 -20.90
C VAL A 7 6.56 3.63 -20.98
N LEU A 8 5.93 2.51 -20.61
CA LEU A 8 6.54 1.18 -20.70
C LEU A 8 6.40 0.57 -22.11
N MET A 9 5.26 0.72 -22.77
CA MET A 9 5.07 0.15 -24.13
C MET A 9 5.92 0.83 -25.22
N SER A 10 6.33 2.08 -25.03
CA SER A 10 7.22 2.79 -25.98
C SER A 10 8.69 2.31 -25.93
N THR A 11 9.04 1.40 -25.01
CA THR A 11 10.39 0.81 -24.90
C THR A 11 10.51 -0.61 -25.45
N VAL A 12 9.42 -1.21 -25.93
CA VAL A 12 9.39 -2.62 -26.37
C VAL A 12 8.72 -2.74 -27.74
N ALA A 13 9.43 -2.34 -28.78
CA ALA A 13 9.18 -2.85 -30.14
C ALA A 13 10.40 -3.71 -30.53
N PRO A 14 10.27 -5.04 -30.63
CA PRO A 14 11.34 -5.87 -31.16
C PRO A 14 11.33 -5.79 -32.69
N GLU A 15 12.43 -5.37 -33.30
CA GLU A 15 12.65 -5.49 -34.74
C GLU A 15 12.67 -6.98 -35.12
N THR A 16 11.71 -7.39 -35.95
CA THR A 16 11.67 -8.70 -36.58
C THR A 16 12.76 -8.79 -37.65
N ASN A 17 13.92 -9.38 -37.33
CA ASN A 17 14.90 -9.77 -38.32
C ASN A 17 14.38 -10.99 -39.11
N MET A 18 13.88 -10.72 -40.31
CA MET A 18 13.64 -11.74 -41.33
C MET A 18 14.98 -12.29 -41.82
N LEU A 19 15.17 -13.60 -41.62
CA LEU A 19 16.21 -14.39 -42.29
C LEU A 19 15.76 -14.68 -43.72
N THR A 20 16.44 -14.11 -44.72
CA THR A 20 16.47 -14.65 -46.08
C THR A 20 17.92 -14.86 -46.49
N GLY A 21 18.22 -16.05 -47.01
CA GLY A 21 19.57 -16.58 -47.16
C GLY A 21 20.29 -16.22 -48.47
N GLY A 22 21.54 -16.70 -48.54
CA GLY A 22 22.11 -17.29 -49.75
C GLY A 22 22.98 -16.43 -50.67
N GLN A 23 24.27 -16.81 -50.71
CA GLN A 23 25.19 -16.82 -51.87
C GLN A 23 26.08 -15.60 -52.24
N ASN A 24 27.38 -15.81 -51.97
CA ASN A 24 28.58 -15.72 -52.82
C ASN A 24 28.90 -14.52 -53.76
N SER A 25 30.13 -14.00 -53.54
CA SER A 25 31.18 -13.58 -54.52
C SER A 25 31.44 -12.06 -54.73
N PRO A 26 32.70 -11.61 -54.97
CA PRO A 26 33.19 -10.31 -54.51
C PRO A 26 33.60 -9.27 -55.59
N ARG A 27 33.86 -8.05 -55.10
CA ARG A 27 34.82 -7.02 -55.59
C ARG A 27 34.36 -6.06 -56.72
N LYS A 28 34.36 -4.74 -56.44
CA LYS A 28 34.77 -3.56 -57.27
C LYS A 28 34.31 -2.24 -56.59
N SER A 29 35.24 -1.42 -56.08
CA SER A 29 35.86 -0.22 -56.68
C SER A 29 35.00 1.05 -56.66
N GLU A 30 35.62 2.11 -56.15
CA GLU A 30 35.19 3.51 -55.97
C GLU A 30 34.36 4.12 -57.11
N VAL A 31 33.37 4.97 -56.76
CA VAL A 31 33.13 6.28 -57.42
C VAL A 31 32.49 7.25 -56.41
N ARG A 32 33.14 8.39 -56.19
CA ARG A 32 32.59 9.61 -55.58
C ARG A 32 31.72 10.34 -56.61
N SER A 33 30.50 10.72 -56.25
CA SER A 33 29.82 11.86 -56.86
C SER A 33 28.88 12.50 -55.85
N GLY A 34 29.16 13.77 -55.53
CA GLY A 34 28.37 14.58 -54.63
C GLY A 34 27.03 14.96 -55.25
N VAL A 35 25.97 14.85 -54.45
CA VAL A 35 24.71 15.54 -54.66
C VAL A 35 24.37 16.23 -53.35
N HIS A 36 24.48 17.55 -53.35
CA HIS A 36 23.90 18.40 -52.33
C HIS A 36 22.38 18.32 -52.43
N ASN A 37 21.69 17.86 -51.39
CA ASN A 37 20.59 18.63 -50.83
C ASN A 37 20.03 18.08 -49.51
N ALA A 38 19.74 19.03 -48.63
CA ALA A 38 18.67 19.02 -47.63
C ALA A 38 18.56 17.81 -46.68
N LYS A 39 19.20 17.93 -45.51
CA LYS A 39 18.68 17.52 -44.18
C LYS A 39 19.68 17.94 -43.09
N GLY A 40 19.78 19.25 -42.89
CA GLY A 40 20.17 19.77 -41.59
C GLY A 40 19.06 19.44 -40.59
N TRP A 41 19.41 19.25 -39.33
CA TRP A 41 18.52 18.93 -38.20
C TRP A 41 18.12 17.45 -38.06
N MET A 42 19.08 16.60 -37.66
CA MET A 42 18.90 15.48 -36.73
C MET A 42 20.19 14.65 -36.65
N ARG A 43 21.15 15.10 -35.85
CA ARG A 43 22.26 14.24 -35.38
C ARG A 43 22.72 14.68 -33.98
N TRP A 44 21.79 14.71 -33.03
CA TRP A 44 22.11 14.41 -31.65
C TRP A 44 21.95 12.90 -31.47
N GLY A 45 22.93 12.15 -31.99
CA GLY A 45 23.04 10.73 -31.70
C GLY A 45 23.46 10.57 -30.25
N TRP A 46 22.49 10.40 -29.35
CA TRP A 46 22.75 9.75 -28.07
C TRP A 46 23.25 8.34 -28.38
N LYS A 47 24.58 8.16 -28.44
CA LYS A 47 25.17 6.85 -28.20
C LYS A 47 24.79 6.48 -26.77
N ARG A 48 23.65 5.78 -26.62
CA ARG A 48 23.39 4.97 -25.43
C ARG A 48 24.46 3.88 -25.42
N SER A 49 25.60 4.19 -24.82
CA SER A 49 26.45 3.14 -24.28
C SER A 49 25.56 2.37 -23.30
N PRO A 50 25.44 1.04 -23.39
CA PRO A 50 24.78 0.30 -22.35
C PRO A 50 25.61 0.56 -21.09
N VAL A 51 25.09 1.42 -20.22
CA VAL A 51 25.59 1.52 -18.85
C VAL A 51 25.15 0.22 -18.23
N THR A 52 25.97 -0.82 -18.38
CA THR A 52 25.86 -2.01 -17.57
C THR A 52 25.78 -1.54 -16.13
N SER A 53 24.73 -1.97 -15.44
CA SER A 53 24.38 -1.67 -14.05
C SER A 53 25.58 -1.74 -13.10
N GLU A 54 26.59 -2.51 -13.46
CA GLU A 54 27.90 -2.64 -12.83
C GLU A 54 28.69 -1.33 -12.63
N LYS A 55 28.64 -0.37 -13.58
CA LYS A 55 29.35 0.91 -13.46
C LYS A 55 28.65 1.93 -12.57
N VAL A 56 27.33 1.83 -12.43
CA VAL A 56 26.56 2.61 -11.46
C VAL A 56 26.71 1.98 -10.07
N TYR A 57 26.80 0.65 -9.98
CA TYR A 57 27.03 -0.10 -8.74
C TYR A 57 28.34 0.28 -8.04
N ARG A 58 29.44 0.43 -8.79
CA ARG A 58 30.74 0.81 -8.20
C ARG A 58 30.82 2.25 -7.70
N ARG A 59 29.91 3.14 -8.10
CA ARG A 59 30.03 4.59 -7.81
C ARG A 59 29.35 5.03 -6.52
N PHE A 60 28.63 4.14 -5.84
CA PHE A 60 27.93 4.39 -4.57
C PHE A 60 28.49 3.57 -3.40
N HIS A 61 29.73 3.05 -3.47
CA HIS A 61 30.44 2.61 -2.28
C HIS A 61 30.83 3.84 -1.45
N LEU A 62 30.02 4.14 -0.44
CA LEU A 62 30.44 4.98 0.68
C LEU A 62 31.50 4.17 1.44
N GLU A 63 32.77 4.45 1.18
CA GLU A 63 33.89 3.96 1.97
C GLU A 63 33.73 4.46 3.42
N GLY A 64 33.21 3.60 4.30
CA GLY A 64 33.20 3.90 5.74
C GLY A 64 32.11 3.18 6.51
N THR A 65 32.33 1.91 6.84
CA THR A 65 31.88 1.14 8.03
C THR A 65 31.83 -0.35 7.72
N GLN A 66 32.92 -0.90 7.20
CA GLN A 66 33.07 -2.35 7.06
C GLN A 66 33.40 -2.93 8.44
N PHE A 67 32.67 -3.96 8.88
CA PHE A 67 32.99 -4.72 10.10
C PHE A 67 32.86 -6.23 9.86
N THR A 68 33.70 -7.00 10.55
CA THR A 68 33.79 -8.45 10.35
C THR A 68 33.19 -9.18 11.54
N ILE A 69 32.21 -10.05 11.29
CA ILE A 69 31.68 -11.00 12.29
C ILE A 69 31.89 -12.40 11.74
N LEU A 70 32.58 -13.26 12.50
CA LEU A 70 32.84 -14.67 12.14
C LEU A 70 33.49 -14.83 10.74
N GLY A 71 34.37 -13.92 10.35
CA GLY A 71 35.09 -13.98 9.07
C GLY A 71 34.31 -13.50 7.85
N VAL A 72 33.09 -12.95 8.02
CA VAL A 72 32.30 -12.37 6.93
C VAL A 72 32.39 -10.84 7.00
N GLU A 73 32.77 -10.20 5.90
CA GLU A 73 32.80 -8.74 5.76
C GLU A 73 31.39 -8.20 5.55
N PHE A 74 30.98 -7.28 6.42
CA PHE A 74 29.70 -6.60 6.33
C PHE A 74 29.91 -5.10 6.13
N ASP A 75 29.27 -4.53 5.12
CA ASP A 75 29.08 -3.08 5.02
C ASP A 75 27.95 -2.67 5.98
N GLY A 76 28.26 -1.88 7.01
CA GLY A 76 27.32 -1.48 8.05
C GLY A 76 26.10 -0.72 7.54
N VAL A 77 26.24 0.02 6.44
CA VAL A 77 25.10 0.67 5.78
C VAL A 77 24.20 -0.36 5.09
N ASN A 78 24.80 -1.41 4.52
CA ASN A 78 24.04 -2.51 3.94
C ASN A 78 23.35 -3.33 5.04
N VAL A 79 24.04 -3.69 6.13
CA VAL A 79 23.43 -4.43 7.26
C VAL A 79 22.22 -3.71 7.84
N LEU A 80 22.33 -2.39 8.04
CA LEU A 80 21.20 -1.60 8.56
C LEU A 80 19.98 -1.72 7.63
N LYS A 81 20.18 -1.50 6.33
CA LYS A 81 19.07 -1.44 5.38
C LYS A 81 18.56 -2.82 4.95
N THR A 82 19.39 -3.85 4.90
CA THR A 82 19.06 -5.19 4.37
C THR A 82 18.75 -6.23 5.44
N ILE A 83 19.09 -5.97 6.70
CA ILE A 83 18.82 -6.91 7.82
C ILE A 83 17.99 -6.23 8.91
N ILE A 84 18.46 -5.09 9.43
CA ILE A 84 17.82 -4.46 10.61
C ILE A 84 16.45 -3.88 10.24
N CYS A 85 16.39 -3.04 9.21
CA CYS A 85 15.14 -2.43 8.74
C CYS A 85 14.04 -3.48 8.44
N PRO A 86 14.27 -4.52 7.62
CA PRO A 86 13.22 -5.51 7.34
C PRO A 86 12.81 -6.33 8.56
N LEU A 87 13.72 -6.62 9.51
CA LEU A 87 13.36 -7.28 10.77
C LEU A 87 12.41 -6.41 11.61
N ILE A 88 12.74 -5.14 11.79
CA ILE A 88 11.88 -4.19 12.51
C ILE A 88 10.55 -4.03 11.76
N GLY A 89 10.59 -3.90 10.43
CA GLY A 89 9.39 -3.86 9.59
C GLY A 89 8.50 -5.10 9.77
N ALA A 90 9.08 -6.30 9.82
CA ALA A 90 8.31 -7.52 10.06
C ALA A 90 7.68 -7.54 11.47
N MET A 91 8.41 -7.09 12.49
CA MET A 91 7.88 -6.97 13.85
C MET A 91 6.72 -5.97 13.92
N LEU A 92 6.87 -4.78 13.31
CA LEU A 92 5.83 -3.76 13.28
C LEU A 92 4.61 -4.23 12.49
N SER A 93 4.79 -4.85 11.32
CA SER A 93 3.70 -5.47 10.56
C SER A 93 2.94 -6.51 11.38
N THR A 94 3.65 -7.29 12.21
CA THR A 94 3.02 -8.24 13.14
C THR A 94 2.16 -7.52 14.17
N LEU A 95 2.68 -6.48 14.83
CA LEU A 95 1.91 -5.69 15.79
C LEU A 95 0.66 -5.08 15.16
N LEU A 96 0.78 -4.53 13.94
CA LEU A 96 -0.34 -3.99 13.18
C LEU A 96 -1.38 -5.07 12.82
N ALA A 97 -0.96 -6.29 12.51
CA ALA A 97 -1.86 -7.42 12.27
C ALA A 97 -2.68 -7.80 13.52
N PHE A 98 -2.13 -7.61 14.72
CA PHE A 98 -2.84 -7.86 15.98
C PHE A 98 -3.72 -6.68 16.44
N ALA A 99 -3.57 -5.49 15.86
CA ALA A 99 -4.32 -4.29 16.27
C ALA A 99 -5.86 -4.47 16.27
N PRO A 100 -6.48 -5.18 15.30
CA PRO A 100 -7.94 -5.39 15.31
C PRO A 100 -8.43 -6.47 16.29
N LEU A 101 -7.55 -7.25 16.93
CA LEU A 101 -7.94 -8.36 17.80
C LEU A 101 -8.85 -7.95 18.97
N PRO A 102 -8.59 -6.86 19.71
CA PRO A 102 -9.48 -6.41 20.79
C PRO A 102 -10.87 -6.06 20.29
N ALA A 103 -10.98 -5.43 19.11
CA ALA A 103 -12.25 -5.06 18.50
C ALA A 103 -13.07 -6.31 18.14
N ILE A 104 -12.43 -7.34 17.55
CA ILE A 104 -13.09 -8.61 17.23
C ILE A 104 -13.50 -9.38 18.50
N LYS A 105 -12.66 -9.40 19.55
CA LYS A 105 -13.01 -10.02 20.84
C LYS A 105 -14.23 -9.34 21.46
N LYS A 106 -14.28 -8.01 21.44
CA LYS A 106 -15.42 -7.22 21.92
C LYS A 106 -16.68 -7.52 21.10
N ALA A 107 -16.58 -7.55 19.76
CA ALA A 107 -17.70 -7.86 18.88
C ALA A 107 -18.26 -9.28 19.16
N LYS A 108 -17.40 -10.27 19.36
CA LYS A 108 -17.81 -11.63 19.75
C LYS A 108 -18.54 -11.67 21.08
N ALA A 109 -18.02 -10.99 22.10
CA ALA A 109 -18.66 -10.92 23.42
C ALA A 109 -20.05 -10.28 23.35
N LEU A 110 -20.20 -9.21 22.57
CA LEU A 110 -21.47 -8.51 22.38
C LEU A 110 -22.41 -9.20 21.36
N LYS A 111 -21.91 -10.21 20.63
CA LYS A 111 -22.62 -10.87 19.51
C LYS A 111 -23.14 -9.87 18.47
N GLU A 112 -22.38 -8.80 18.24
CA GLU A 112 -22.70 -7.75 17.28
C GLU A 112 -21.41 -7.07 16.79
N LEU A 113 -21.36 -6.79 15.48
CA LEU A 113 -20.28 -6.04 14.86
C LEU A 113 -20.77 -4.65 14.49
N THR A 114 -20.36 -3.65 15.27
CA THR A 114 -20.76 -2.25 15.09
C THR A 114 -19.86 -1.50 14.11
N THR A 115 -18.66 -2.00 13.83
CA THR A 115 -17.69 -1.36 12.94
C THR A 115 -17.78 -1.88 11.50
N ASN A 116 -17.20 -1.12 10.57
CA ASN A 116 -17.11 -1.51 9.17
C ASN A 116 -16.37 -2.84 9.02
N PRO A 117 -16.97 -3.88 8.39
CA PRO A 117 -16.33 -5.18 8.25
C PRO A 117 -15.35 -5.29 7.07
N ALA A 118 -15.33 -4.31 6.15
CA ALA A 118 -14.50 -4.37 4.93
C ALA A 118 -12.98 -4.49 5.16
N PRO A 119 -12.38 -3.88 6.21
CA PRO A 119 -10.94 -3.98 6.45
C PRO A 119 -10.45 -5.41 6.70
N TYR A 120 -11.26 -6.30 7.27
CA TYR A 120 -10.83 -7.67 7.61
C TYR A 120 -10.49 -8.53 6.38
N PRO A 121 -11.39 -8.73 5.39
CA PRO A 121 -11.06 -9.45 4.16
C PRO A 121 -10.02 -8.72 3.31
N ALA A 122 -9.99 -7.39 3.34
CA ALA A 122 -8.97 -6.61 2.63
C ALA A 122 -7.57 -6.86 3.22
N MET A 123 -7.45 -6.96 4.56
CA MET A 123 -6.19 -7.25 5.23
C MET A 123 -5.68 -8.64 4.88
N PHE A 124 -6.57 -9.65 4.88
CA PHE A 124 -6.24 -11.01 4.45
C PHE A 124 -5.66 -11.01 3.03
N ALA A 125 -6.38 -10.40 2.09
CA ALA A 125 -5.99 -10.42 0.69
C ALA A 125 -4.69 -9.67 0.42
N ASN A 126 -4.51 -8.50 1.05
CA ASN A 126 -3.26 -7.76 0.96
C ASN A 126 -2.08 -8.61 1.44
N ALA A 127 -2.18 -9.20 2.64
CA ALA A 127 -1.11 -10.00 3.20
C ALA A 127 -0.86 -11.29 2.39
N ALA A 128 -1.90 -11.95 1.88
CA ALA A 128 -1.77 -13.13 1.03
C ALA A 128 -1.01 -12.82 -0.26
N ASN A 129 -1.29 -11.68 -0.90
CA ASN A 129 -0.56 -11.25 -2.11
C ASN A 129 0.92 -10.97 -1.83
N TRP A 130 1.23 -10.32 -0.70
CA TRP A 130 2.61 -10.11 -0.29
C TRP A 130 3.35 -11.40 0.02
N VAL A 131 2.67 -12.41 0.57
CA VAL A 131 3.23 -13.76 0.76
C VAL A 131 3.55 -14.40 -0.60
N VAL A 132 2.65 -14.31 -1.58
CA VAL A 132 2.93 -14.79 -2.95
C VAL A 132 4.11 -14.05 -3.55
N TYR A 133 4.16 -12.72 -3.42
CA TYR A 133 5.28 -11.91 -3.89
C TYR A 133 6.60 -12.35 -3.28
N ALA A 134 6.63 -12.58 -1.95
CA ALA A 134 7.80 -13.05 -1.24
C ALA A 134 8.35 -14.38 -1.79
N PHE A 135 7.49 -15.31 -2.19
CA PHE A 135 7.91 -16.54 -2.86
C PHE A 135 8.54 -16.28 -4.23
N VAL A 136 7.99 -15.36 -5.01
CA VAL A 136 8.50 -15.02 -6.35
C VAL A 136 9.90 -14.39 -6.26
N ILE A 137 10.11 -13.45 -5.34
CA ILE A 137 11.42 -12.81 -5.15
C ILE A 137 12.35 -13.58 -4.20
N LYS A 138 11.89 -14.71 -3.65
CA LYS A 138 12.61 -15.56 -2.68
C LYS A 138 13.09 -14.78 -1.45
N ASP A 139 12.27 -13.85 -0.98
CA ASP A 139 12.59 -12.94 0.14
C ASP A 139 11.95 -13.42 1.45
N PRO A 140 12.75 -13.90 2.42
CA PRO A 140 12.22 -14.39 3.69
C PRO A 140 11.64 -13.27 4.57
N PHE A 141 12.12 -12.04 4.46
CA PHE A 141 11.67 -10.93 5.30
C PHE A 141 10.26 -10.48 4.91
N VAL A 142 10.00 -10.31 3.61
CA VAL A 142 8.65 -10.00 3.11
C VAL A 142 7.67 -11.10 3.48
N PHE A 143 8.11 -12.37 3.44
CA PHE A 143 7.30 -13.51 3.86
C PHE A 143 6.91 -13.42 5.34
N ILE A 144 7.90 -13.33 6.26
CA ILE A 144 7.63 -13.29 7.70
C ILE A 144 6.87 -12.02 8.11
N GLY A 145 7.08 -10.90 7.40
CA GLY A 145 6.40 -9.64 7.67
C GLY A 145 4.91 -9.67 7.34
N ASN A 146 4.48 -10.54 6.42
CA ASN A 146 3.09 -10.61 5.95
C ASN A 146 2.35 -11.86 6.41
N LEU A 147 3.05 -12.95 6.74
CA LEU A 147 2.42 -14.19 7.21
C LEU A 147 1.47 -13.99 8.42
N PRO A 148 1.84 -13.25 9.48
CA PRO A 148 0.93 -12.96 10.58
C PRO A 148 -0.31 -12.19 10.13
N GLY A 149 -0.15 -11.20 9.24
CA GLY A 149 -1.25 -10.45 8.66
C GLY A 149 -2.22 -11.34 7.87
N MET A 150 -1.71 -12.32 7.13
CA MET A 150 -2.51 -13.28 6.39
C MET A 150 -3.31 -14.18 7.35
N VAL A 151 -2.67 -14.77 8.35
CA VAL A 151 -3.34 -15.65 9.32
C VAL A 151 -4.39 -14.89 10.13
N MET A 152 -4.03 -13.71 10.67
CA MET A 152 -4.95 -12.90 11.45
C MET A 152 -6.07 -12.32 10.59
N GLY A 153 -5.81 -11.94 9.34
CA GLY A 153 -6.82 -11.47 8.40
C GLY A 153 -7.87 -12.52 8.08
N LEU A 154 -7.45 -13.77 7.89
CA LEU A 154 -8.37 -14.88 7.71
C LEU A 154 -9.24 -15.07 8.96
N TYR A 155 -8.62 -15.09 10.14
CA TYR A 155 -9.32 -15.22 11.41
C TYR A 155 -10.34 -14.08 11.62
N TYR A 156 -9.97 -12.83 11.36
CA TYR A 156 -10.89 -11.69 11.50
C TYR A 156 -12.01 -11.73 10.47
N THR A 157 -11.74 -12.16 9.24
CA THR A 157 -12.75 -12.27 8.19
C THR A 157 -13.84 -13.27 8.58
N ILE A 158 -13.44 -14.46 9.03
CA ILE A 158 -14.39 -15.49 9.50
C ILE A 158 -15.15 -14.97 10.73
N SER A 159 -14.42 -14.44 11.71
CA SER A 159 -15.01 -13.91 12.94
C SER A 159 -16.01 -12.78 12.69
N ALA A 160 -15.69 -11.85 11.79
CA ALA A 160 -16.55 -10.74 11.42
C ALA A 160 -17.79 -11.23 10.66
N PHE A 161 -17.65 -12.24 9.81
CA PHE A 161 -18.79 -12.85 9.13
C PHE A 161 -19.77 -13.50 10.11
N ASP A 162 -19.25 -14.29 11.06
CA ASP A 162 -20.05 -15.03 12.05
C ASP A 162 -20.83 -14.10 12.99
N VAL A 163 -20.18 -13.03 13.46
CA VAL A 163 -20.77 -12.07 14.39
C VAL A 163 -21.71 -11.07 13.69
N SER A 164 -21.55 -10.85 12.38
CA SER A 164 -22.36 -9.91 11.62
C SER A 164 -23.81 -10.38 11.49
N LYS A 165 -24.70 -9.79 12.30
CA LYS A 165 -26.17 -9.96 12.16
C LYS A 165 -26.76 -9.09 11.07
N ASN A 166 -26.15 -7.93 10.80
CA ASN A 166 -26.57 -6.99 9.77
C ASN A 166 -26.43 -7.60 8.37
N LYS A 167 -27.54 -7.62 7.60
CA LYS A 167 -27.58 -8.15 6.23
C LYS A 167 -26.62 -7.40 5.29
N SER A 168 -26.41 -6.10 5.49
CA SER A 168 -25.48 -5.27 4.71
C SER A 168 -24.03 -5.68 4.95
N HIS A 169 -23.62 -5.79 6.23
CA HIS A 169 -22.27 -6.21 6.61
C HIS A 169 -21.92 -7.59 6.04
N ARG A 170 -22.82 -8.57 6.20
CA ARG A 170 -22.63 -9.90 5.61
C ARG A 170 -22.55 -9.88 4.09
N ARG A 171 -23.30 -8.99 3.41
CA ARG A 171 -23.24 -8.87 1.95
C ARG A 171 -21.90 -8.31 1.48
N ILE A 172 -21.35 -7.31 2.18
CA ILE A 172 -20.03 -6.73 1.88
C ILE A 172 -18.94 -7.79 2.05
N VAL A 173 -18.87 -8.43 3.22
CA VAL A 173 -17.86 -9.46 3.50
C VAL A 173 -17.94 -10.59 2.49
N ARG A 174 -19.15 -11.08 2.19
CA ARG A 174 -19.36 -12.15 1.22
C ARG A 174 -18.91 -11.77 -0.19
N LYS A 175 -19.25 -10.55 -0.65
CA LYS A 175 -18.80 -10.07 -1.96
C LYS A 175 -17.28 -10.00 -2.04
N MET A 176 -16.61 -9.54 -0.99
CA MET A 176 -15.14 -9.50 -0.94
C MET A 176 -14.56 -10.92 -0.91
N ILE A 177 -15.09 -11.83 -0.11
CA ILE A 177 -14.66 -13.24 -0.08
C ILE A 177 -14.80 -13.88 -1.46
N TYR A 178 -15.96 -13.75 -2.12
CA TYR A 178 -16.15 -14.32 -3.46
C TYR A 178 -15.26 -13.64 -4.51
N GLY A 179 -15.07 -12.32 -4.41
CA GLY A 179 -14.13 -11.59 -5.26
C GLY A 179 -12.71 -12.15 -5.13
N TYR A 180 -12.21 -12.33 -3.91
CA TYR A 180 -10.88 -12.89 -3.68
C TYR A 180 -10.77 -14.37 -4.03
N ALA A 181 -11.79 -15.17 -3.72
CA ALA A 181 -11.85 -16.58 -4.08
C ALA A 181 -11.85 -16.80 -5.60
N LEU A 182 -12.31 -15.83 -6.39
CA LEU A 182 -12.21 -15.84 -7.85
C LEU A 182 -10.86 -15.31 -8.35
N LEU A 183 -10.39 -14.17 -7.82
CA LEU A 183 -9.18 -13.51 -8.29
C LEU A 183 -7.90 -14.28 -7.94
N PHE A 184 -7.83 -14.90 -6.77
CA PHE A 184 -6.62 -15.56 -6.29
C PHE A 184 -6.25 -16.81 -7.12
N PRO A 185 -7.19 -17.74 -7.46
CA PRO A 185 -6.88 -18.85 -8.36
C PRO A 185 -6.55 -18.41 -9.79
N VAL A 186 -7.20 -17.35 -10.29
CA VAL A 186 -6.88 -16.79 -11.61
C VAL A 186 -5.45 -16.25 -11.62
N MET A 187 -5.06 -15.52 -10.58
CA MET A 187 -3.69 -15.06 -10.41
C MET A 187 -2.73 -16.26 -10.35
N THR A 188 -2.98 -17.26 -9.50
CA THR A 188 -2.13 -18.45 -9.41
C THR A 188 -2.02 -19.20 -10.75
N ALA A 189 -3.12 -19.35 -11.50
CA ALA A 189 -3.11 -19.98 -12.81
C ALA A 189 -2.27 -19.21 -13.83
N VAL A 190 -2.39 -17.87 -13.84
CA VAL A 190 -1.54 -16.99 -14.66
C VAL A 190 -0.07 -17.14 -14.25
N LEU A 191 0.23 -17.24 -12.95
CA LEU A 191 1.59 -17.45 -12.47
C LEU A 191 2.16 -18.80 -12.90
N CYS A 192 1.38 -19.88 -12.86
CA CYS A 192 1.82 -21.18 -13.37
C CYS A 192 2.20 -21.16 -14.85
N ILE A 193 1.54 -20.30 -15.66
CA ILE A 193 1.84 -20.14 -17.09
C ILE A 193 3.11 -19.31 -17.29
N ILE A 194 3.31 -18.26 -16.49
CA ILE A 194 4.38 -17.27 -16.68
C ILE A 194 5.67 -17.65 -15.94
N ILE A 195 5.64 -18.56 -14.95
CA ILE A 195 6.80 -18.99 -14.13
C ILE A 195 8.01 -19.44 -14.96
N GLN A 196 7.84 -19.77 -16.24
CA GLN A 196 8.96 -20.01 -17.16
C GLN A 196 9.83 -18.76 -17.42
N ASN A 197 9.33 -17.57 -17.09
CA ASN A 197 10.03 -16.29 -17.20
C ASN A 197 9.98 -15.56 -15.84
N ASP A 198 11.10 -15.63 -15.12
CA ASP A 198 11.24 -15.04 -13.79
C ASP A 198 10.93 -13.53 -13.76
N TYR A 199 11.38 -12.78 -14.79
CA TYR A 199 11.18 -11.33 -14.86
C TYR A 199 9.70 -10.95 -15.04
N ILE A 200 9.00 -11.58 -15.98
CA ILE A 200 7.58 -11.27 -16.22
C ILE A 200 6.72 -11.72 -15.03
N THR A 201 7.04 -12.87 -14.42
CA THR A 201 6.37 -13.34 -13.20
C THR A 201 6.50 -12.33 -12.07
N GLN A 202 7.72 -11.87 -11.79
CA GLN A 202 7.98 -10.85 -10.77
C GLN A 202 7.21 -9.56 -11.03
N LEU A 203 7.22 -9.07 -12.28
CA LEU A 203 6.53 -7.84 -12.65
C LEU A 203 5.02 -7.92 -12.44
N VAL A 204 4.38 -9.03 -12.86
CA VAL A 204 2.92 -9.19 -12.73
C VAL A 204 2.51 -9.25 -11.25
N VAL A 205 3.20 -10.04 -10.42
CA VAL A 205 2.88 -10.16 -8.99
C VAL A 205 3.17 -8.86 -8.24
N ALA A 206 4.28 -8.19 -8.55
CA ALA A 206 4.61 -6.88 -7.99
C ALA A 206 3.48 -5.87 -8.23
N ASN A 207 3.04 -5.73 -9.49
CA ASN A 207 1.99 -4.79 -9.85
C ASN A 207 0.66 -5.12 -9.17
N PHE A 208 0.28 -6.39 -9.12
CA PHE A 208 -0.94 -6.80 -8.45
C PHE A 208 -0.89 -6.52 -6.93
N SER A 209 0.23 -6.84 -6.28
CA SER A 209 0.43 -6.59 -4.85
C SER A 209 0.40 -5.09 -4.52
N MET A 210 1.04 -4.25 -5.34
CA MET A 210 0.96 -2.80 -5.22
C MET A 210 -0.47 -2.28 -5.34
N ILE A 211 -1.23 -2.73 -6.35
CA ILE A 211 -2.62 -2.31 -6.55
C ILE A 211 -3.47 -2.69 -5.32
N CYS A 212 -3.33 -3.93 -4.83
CA CYS A 212 -4.06 -4.36 -3.64
C CYS A 212 -3.72 -3.54 -2.40
N LEU A 213 -2.45 -3.18 -2.19
CA LEU A 213 -2.04 -2.35 -1.06
C LEU A 213 -2.57 -0.91 -1.19
N ILE A 214 -2.56 -0.34 -2.39
CA ILE A 214 -3.14 0.99 -2.63
C ILE A 214 -4.65 0.98 -2.37
N LEU A 215 -5.37 -0.06 -2.82
CA LEU A 215 -6.79 -0.22 -2.53
C LEU A 215 -7.05 -0.41 -1.02
N PHE A 216 -6.15 -1.10 -0.32
CA PHE A 216 -6.21 -1.27 1.13
C PHE A 216 -6.14 0.07 1.88
N TYR A 217 -5.39 1.04 1.36
CA TYR A 217 -5.37 2.41 1.90
C TYR A 217 -6.67 3.20 1.69
N GLY A 218 -7.66 2.65 0.98
CA GLY A 218 -8.98 3.27 0.86
C GLY A 218 -9.69 3.42 2.22
N ALA A 219 -9.56 2.45 3.13
CA ALA A 219 -10.19 2.52 4.45
C ALA A 219 -9.70 3.72 5.30
N PRO A 220 -8.37 3.91 5.52
CA PRO A 220 -7.88 5.08 6.24
C PRO A 220 -8.22 6.41 5.57
N LEU A 221 -8.32 6.46 4.24
CA LEU A 221 -8.72 7.67 3.51
C LEU A 221 -10.19 8.04 3.77
N VAL A 222 -11.08 7.05 3.83
CA VAL A 222 -12.48 7.27 4.21
C VAL A 222 -12.56 7.82 5.64
N GLU A 223 -11.78 7.26 6.56
CA GLU A 223 -11.76 7.76 7.95
C GLU A 223 -11.23 9.20 8.04
N ALA A 224 -10.15 9.50 7.33
CA ALA A 224 -9.62 10.87 7.21
C ALA A 224 -10.66 11.84 6.64
N SER A 225 -11.45 11.42 5.64
CA SER A 225 -12.55 12.20 5.10
C SER A 225 -13.67 12.43 6.13
N ASN A 226 -13.99 11.44 6.96
CA ASN A 226 -14.99 11.57 8.01
C ASN A 226 -14.54 12.58 9.06
N VAL A 227 -13.27 12.54 9.49
CA VAL A 227 -12.72 13.53 10.44
C VAL A 227 -12.86 14.96 9.94
N ILE A 228 -12.59 15.21 8.65
CA ILE A 228 -12.71 16.55 8.07
C ILE A 228 -14.17 17.02 8.04
N ARG A 229 -15.10 16.09 7.76
CA ARG A 229 -16.54 16.38 7.66
C ARG A 229 -17.16 16.59 9.03
N GLU A 230 -16.85 15.73 9.99
CA GLU A 230 -17.37 15.74 11.35
C GLU A 230 -16.60 16.70 12.27
N LYS A 231 -15.49 17.27 11.78
CA LYS A 231 -14.62 18.18 12.53
C LYS A 231 -14.11 17.57 13.85
N CYS A 232 -13.98 16.24 13.88
CA CYS A 232 -13.65 15.47 15.07
C CYS A 232 -12.71 14.32 14.75
N SER A 233 -11.62 14.17 15.52
CA SER A 233 -10.59 13.15 15.27
C SER A 233 -10.77 11.86 16.08
N LYS A 234 -11.92 11.67 16.75
CA LYS A 234 -12.19 10.54 17.67
C LYS A 234 -12.00 9.16 17.03
N ALA A 235 -12.20 9.05 15.71
CA ALA A 235 -12.04 7.81 14.97
C ALA A 235 -10.58 7.47 14.61
N LEU A 236 -9.66 8.44 14.71
CA LEU A 236 -8.24 8.22 14.42
C LEU A 236 -7.46 7.91 15.71
N ASP A 237 -6.57 6.92 15.63
CA ASP A 237 -5.64 6.58 16.71
C ASP A 237 -4.23 7.05 16.34
N ALA A 238 -3.69 8.01 17.11
CA ALA A 238 -2.36 8.57 16.89
C ALA A 238 -1.24 7.53 17.02
N ARG A 239 -1.38 6.55 17.92
CA ARG A 239 -0.37 5.50 18.13
C ARG A 239 -0.38 4.55 16.94
N LEU A 240 -1.57 4.21 16.44
CA LEU A 240 -1.71 3.39 15.24
C LEU A 240 -1.11 4.08 14.02
N ALA A 241 -1.42 5.38 13.82
CA ALA A 241 -0.86 6.16 12.72
C ALA A 241 0.67 6.26 12.79
N ALA A 242 1.25 6.52 13.97
CA ALA A 242 2.69 6.53 14.17
C ALA A 242 3.34 5.17 13.88
N CYS A 243 2.72 4.08 14.33
CA CYS A 243 3.17 2.71 14.04
C CYS A 243 3.13 2.41 12.53
N CYS A 244 2.08 2.86 11.82
CA CYS A 244 1.99 2.75 10.36
C CYS A 244 3.10 3.51 9.64
N ILE A 245 3.44 4.73 10.08
CA ILE A 245 4.56 5.52 9.52
C ILE A 245 5.88 4.78 9.73
N ALA A 246 6.15 4.33 10.96
CA ALA A 246 7.38 3.61 11.29
C ALA A 246 7.51 2.32 10.46
N ASN A 247 6.42 1.56 10.33
CA ASN A 247 6.39 0.35 9.52
C ASN A 247 6.66 0.65 8.05
N ALA A 248 5.95 1.62 7.47
CA ALA A 248 6.11 2.00 6.07
C ALA A 248 7.53 2.53 5.80
N LEU A 249 8.14 3.27 6.73
CA LEU A 249 9.51 3.73 6.62
C LEU A 249 10.51 2.57 6.57
N MET A 250 10.34 1.55 7.42
CA MET A 250 11.22 0.37 7.41
C MET A 250 11.14 -0.39 6.08
N TRP A 251 9.93 -0.61 5.55
CA TRP A 251 9.73 -1.26 4.26
C TRP A 251 10.18 -0.41 3.07
N LEU A 252 10.05 0.92 3.16
CA LEU A 252 10.58 1.83 2.14
C LEU A 252 12.10 1.77 2.08
N ILE A 253 12.78 1.84 3.22
CA ILE A 253 14.25 1.74 3.28
C ILE A 253 14.70 0.39 2.74
N TYR A 254 14.01 -0.70 3.09
CA TYR A 254 14.31 -2.03 2.58
C TYR A 254 14.11 -2.12 1.07
N GLY A 255 12.99 -1.62 0.54
CA GLY A 255 12.72 -1.57 -0.89
C GLY A 255 13.78 -0.77 -1.66
N ILE A 256 14.24 0.37 -1.12
CA ILE A 256 15.33 1.15 -1.71
C ILE A 256 16.62 0.33 -1.77
N ALA A 257 16.95 -0.42 -0.71
CA ALA A 257 18.15 -1.26 -0.68
C ALA A 257 18.11 -2.39 -1.71
N LEU A 258 16.92 -2.94 -1.99
CA LEU A 258 16.72 -3.97 -3.01
C LEU A 258 16.52 -3.41 -4.43
N PHE A 259 16.42 -2.09 -4.58
CA PHE A 259 15.94 -1.43 -5.81
C PHE A 259 14.56 -1.96 -6.28
N ASP A 260 13.71 -2.33 -5.32
CA ASP A 260 12.41 -2.92 -5.58
C ASP A 260 11.29 -1.88 -5.51
N LEU A 261 10.80 -1.47 -6.69
CA LEU A 261 9.70 -0.51 -6.80
C LEU A 261 8.39 -1.02 -6.19
N ALA A 262 8.19 -2.34 -6.12
CA ALA A 262 7.00 -2.93 -5.52
C ALA A 262 6.89 -2.57 -4.04
N LEU A 263 8.02 -2.56 -3.33
CA LEU A 263 8.11 -2.14 -1.94
C LEU A 263 8.16 -0.62 -1.81
N ILE A 264 8.91 0.07 -2.66
CA ILE A 264 9.13 1.53 -2.55
C ILE A 264 7.82 2.32 -2.71
N ILE A 265 7.10 2.10 -3.82
CA ILE A 265 5.98 2.95 -4.22
C ILE A 265 4.86 2.96 -3.18
N PRO A 266 4.28 1.82 -2.77
CA PRO A 266 3.16 1.84 -1.85
C PRO A 266 3.56 2.24 -0.44
N ASN A 267 4.78 1.92 0.02
CA ASN A 267 5.22 2.34 1.35
C ASN A 267 5.50 3.85 1.42
N ALA A 268 6.06 4.44 0.37
CA ALA A 268 6.16 5.91 0.27
C ALA A 268 4.77 6.56 0.33
N LEU A 269 3.79 6.01 -0.39
CA LEU A 269 2.40 6.47 -0.30
C LEU A 269 1.82 6.29 1.11
N GLY A 270 2.09 5.16 1.76
CA GLY A 270 1.66 4.88 3.13
C GLY A 270 2.16 5.91 4.14
N ILE A 271 3.42 6.35 4.02
CA ILE A 271 3.99 7.43 4.84
C ILE A 271 3.22 8.73 4.63
N VAL A 272 2.95 9.10 3.38
CA VAL A 272 2.20 10.33 3.06
C VAL A 272 0.79 10.28 3.65
N LEU A 273 0.08 9.17 3.49
CA LEU A 273 -1.29 9.00 3.98
C LEU A 273 -1.38 8.98 5.51
N ALA A 274 -0.47 8.28 6.19
CA ALA A 274 -0.43 8.23 7.64
C ALA A 274 0.05 9.58 8.23
N GLY A 275 0.99 10.26 7.57
CA GLY A 275 1.39 11.62 7.91
C GLY A 275 0.23 12.60 7.81
N PHE A 276 -0.60 12.47 6.77
CA PHE A 276 -1.83 13.26 6.64
C PHE A 276 -2.79 13.02 7.82
N GLN A 277 -2.95 11.78 8.28
CA GLN A 277 -3.77 11.49 9.48
C GLN A 277 -3.21 12.12 10.75
N ILE A 278 -1.88 12.14 10.93
CA ILE A 278 -1.26 12.84 12.05
C ILE A 278 -1.56 14.33 11.99
N VAL A 279 -1.50 14.95 10.81
CA VAL A 279 -1.88 16.36 10.63
C VAL A 279 -3.33 16.58 11.02
N LEU A 280 -4.25 15.71 10.63
CA LEU A 280 -5.67 15.82 11.02
C LEU A 280 -5.85 15.69 12.54
N LEU A 281 -5.11 14.80 13.20
CA LEU A 281 -5.11 14.65 14.66
C LEU A 281 -4.59 15.88 15.40
N LEU A 282 -3.75 16.71 14.77
CA LEU A 282 -3.25 17.96 15.35
C LEU A 282 -4.20 19.14 15.11
N ILE A 283 -4.99 19.10 14.03
CA ILE A 283 -5.90 20.19 13.66
C ILE A 283 -7.27 20.03 14.34
N TYR A 284 -7.79 18.80 14.46
CA TYR A 284 -9.14 18.53 14.94
C TYR A 284 -9.14 18.01 16.39
N PRO A 285 -10.13 18.41 17.20
CA PRO A 285 -10.25 17.93 18.57
C PRO A 285 -10.65 16.45 18.64
N GLY A 286 -10.15 15.75 19.65
CA GLY A 286 -10.49 14.34 19.92
C GLY A 286 -11.87 14.14 20.58
N GLN A 287 -12.50 15.21 21.04
CA GLN A 287 -13.87 15.21 21.56
C GLN A 287 -14.77 15.91 20.55
N CYS A 288 -15.77 15.19 20.04
CA CYS A 288 -16.76 15.77 19.17
C CYS A 288 -17.75 16.57 20.02
N GLU A 289 -18.09 17.80 19.65
CA GLU A 289 -19.16 18.57 20.28
C GLU A 289 -20.53 17.98 19.90
N GLU A 290 -20.85 16.77 20.37
CA GLU A 290 -22.13 16.10 20.06
C GLU A 290 -23.28 16.50 20.99
N GLY A 291 -23.13 17.56 21.78
CA GLY A 291 -24.16 17.91 22.77
C GLY A 291 -24.26 19.36 23.19
N GLY A 292 -23.57 20.28 22.52
CA GLY A 292 -23.71 21.71 22.79
C GLY A 292 -25.05 22.23 22.25
N ASP A 293 -25.27 22.07 20.94
CA ASP A 293 -26.43 22.61 20.24
C ASP A 293 -27.75 21.95 20.69
N MET A 294 -27.77 20.63 20.82
CA MET A 294 -28.98 19.90 21.23
C MET A 294 -29.30 20.09 22.71
N LYS A 295 -28.30 20.24 23.60
CA LYS A 295 -28.57 20.64 24.98
C LYS A 295 -29.02 22.09 25.04
N HIS A 296 -28.48 22.98 24.22
CA HIS A 296 -28.88 24.38 24.19
C HIS A 296 -30.32 24.51 23.70
N GLU A 297 -30.71 23.78 22.64
CA GLU A 297 -32.10 23.68 22.19
C GLU A 297 -33.00 23.05 23.25
N MET A 298 -32.61 21.94 23.87
CA MET A 298 -33.41 21.30 24.93
C MET A 298 -33.53 22.17 26.19
N LEU A 299 -32.48 22.92 26.56
CA LEU A 299 -32.50 23.87 27.68
C LEU A 299 -33.36 25.08 27.34
N GLU A 300 -33.30 25.58 26.11
CA GLU A 300 -34.14 26.68 25.66
C GLU A 300 -35.62 26.28 25.58
N GLU A 301 -35.91 25.05 25.16
CA GLU A 301 -37.26 24.49 25.13
C GLU A 301 -37.79 24.22 26.54
N ALA A 302 -36.96 23.67 27.43
CA ALA A 302 -37.31 23.48 28.85
C ALA A 302 -37.55 24.82 29.57
N GLN A 303 -36.77 25.85 29.26
CA GLN A 303 -36.96 27.20 29.81
C GLN A 303 -38.28 27.82 29.34
N LYS A 304 -38.61 27.71 28.04
CA LYS A 304 -39.89 28.18 27.50
C LYS A 304 -41.10 27.51 28.16
N VAL A 305 -41.00 26.20 28.47
CA VAL A 305 -42.06 25.48 29.19
C VAL A 305 -42.18 25.95 30.64
N ALA A 306 -41.05 26.16 31.33
CA ALA A 306 -41.05 26.67 32.69
C ALA A 306 -41.70 28.06 32.80
N ASP A 307 -41.33 28.98 31.90
CA ASP A 307 -41.87 30.34 31.87
C ASP A 307 -43.39 30.35 31.55
N ALA A 308 -43.85 29.44 30.68
CA ALA A 308 -45.27 29.29 30.37
C ALA A 308 -46.09 28.74 31.55
N VAL A 309 -45.52 27.83 32.34
CA VAL A 309 -46.14 27.30 33.56
C VAL A 309 -46.20 28.37 34.65
N GLU A 310 -45.16 29.18 34.78
CA GLU A 310 -45.12 30.27 35.76
C GLU A 310 -46.14 31.37 35.46
N GLN A 311 -46.40 31.67 34.19
CA GLN A 311 -47.48 32.60 33.79
C GLN A 311 -48.90 32.06 34.03
N GLN A 312 -49.06 30.74 34.15
CA GLN A 312 -50.37 30.10 34.40
C GLN A 312 -50.67 29.87 35.89
N LEU A 313 -49.71 30.12 36.78
CA LEU A 313 -49.91 29.99 38.22
C LEU A 313 -50.76 31.16 38.76
N PRO A 314 -51.88 30.90 39.45
CA PRO A 314 -52.68 31.95 40.06
C PRO A 314 -51.87 32.68 41.13
N ALA A 315 -52.01 34.00 41.18
CA ALA A 315 -51.33 34.85 42.14
C ALA A 315 -51.50 34.30 43.56
N ARG A 316 -50.37 34.13 44.25
CA ARG A 316 -50.33 33.60 45.60
C ARG A 316 -51.20 34.49 46.50
N PRO A 317 -52.20 33.95 47.21
CA PRO A 317 -53.00 34.75 48.13
C PRO A 317 -52.08 35.30 49.24
N GLU A 318 -52.18 36.62 49.45
CA GLU A 318 -51.45 37.39 50.46
C GLU A 318 -51.73 36.93 51.89
#